data_AF-A0A2D9C9F9-F1
#
_entry.id   AF-A0A2D9C9F9-F1
#
_cell.length_a   1.000
_cell.length_b   1.000
_cell.length_c   1.000
_cell.angle_alpha   90.00
_cell.angle_beta   90.00
_cell.angle_gamma   90.00
#
_symmetry.space_group_name_H-M   'P 1'
#
loop_
_entity.id
_entity.type
_entity.pdbx_description
1 polymer ?
#
loop_
_entity_poly.entity_id
_entity_poly.type
_entity_poly.pdbx_seq_one_letter_code
_entity_poly.pdbx_strand_id
1 'polypeptide(L)' 'METIMFKVWASSALKSIQDSQQRRADFWILQNMSNKELRDIGISRTEIRRTVYGQNTN' A
#
# COMPACT_ATOMS: atom_id res chain seq x y z
N MET A 1 -10.83 21.21 23.46
CA MET A 1 -10.44 19.81 23.73
C MET A 1 -11.27 18.83 22.90
N GLU A 2 -12.61 18.87 22.95
CA GLU A 2 -13.46 17.94 22.17
C GLU A 2 -13.30 18.03 20.64
N THR A 3 -13.23 19.23 20.08
CA THR A 3 -13.07 19.42 18.63
C THR A 3 -11.71 18.99 18.08
N ILE A 4 -10.66 19.03 18.92
CA ILE A 4 -9.31 18.59 18.55
C ILE A 4 -9.29 17.06 18.46
N MET A 5 -9.91 16.40 19.44
CA MET A 5 -9.98 14.94 19.51
C MET A 5 -10.73 14.36 18.30
N PHE A 6 -11.85 14.98 17.91
CA PHE A 6 -12.61 14.58 16.73
C PHE A 6 -11.79 14.72 15.43
N LYS A 7 -11.07 15.83 15.26
CA LYS A 7 -10.21 16.04 14.08
C LYS A 7 -9.07 15.02 13.99
N VAL A 8 -8.43 14.71 15.12
CA VAL A 8 -7.36 13.70 15.17
C VAL A 8 -7.92 12.32 14.83
N TRP A 9 -9.08 11.96 15.37
CA TRP A 9 -9.74 10.69 15.03
C TRP A 9 -10.14 10.61 13.55
N ALA A 10 -10.80 11.65 13.03
CA ALA A 10 -11.27 11.69 11.64
C ALA A 10 -10.09 11.64 10.65
N SER A 11 -9.02 12.40 10.91
CA SER A 11 -7.81 12.37 10.08
C SER A 11 -7.12 11.00 10.12
N SER A 12 -7.11 10.32 11.26
CA SER A 12 -6.56 8.96 11.38
C SER A 12 -7.39 7.94 10.58
N ALA A 13 -8.72 8.04 10.63
CA ALA A 13 -9.60 7.19 9.84
C ALA A 13 -9.39 7.38 8.33
N LEU A 14 -9.34 8.64 7.87
CA LEU A 14 -9.06 8.96 6.47
C LEU A 14 -7.67 8.47 6.03
N LYS A 15 -6.66 8.61 6.90
CA LYS A 15 -5.31 8.12 6.62
C LYS A 15 -5.27 6.61 6.46
N SER A 16 -5.97 5.85 7.30
CA SER A 16 -6.08 4.39 7.16
C SER A 16 -6.73 3.99 5.82
N ILE A 17 -7.74 4.73 5.37
CA ILE A 17 -8.37 4.49 4.07
C ILE A 17 -7.38 4.80 2.95
N GLN A 18 -6.68 5.93 3.03
CA GLN A 18 -5.68 6.33 2.06
C GLN A 18 -4.56 5.28 1.95
N ASP A 19 -4.03 4.80 3.07
CA ASP A 19 -2.99 3.77 3.10
C ASP A 19 -3.46 2.47 2.43
N SER A 20 -4.72 2.10 2.62
CA SER A 20 -5.32 0.92 1.99
C SER A 20 -5.45 1.10 0.47
N GLN A 21 -5.87 2.28 0.02
CA GLN A 21 -5.98 2.58 -1.40
C GLN A 21 -4.61 2.69 -2.07
N GLN A 22 -3.62 3.28 -1.40
CA GLN A 22 -2.25 3.37 -1.90
C GLN A 22 -1.67 1.97 -2.14
N ARG A 23 -1.81 1.03 -1.19
CA ARG A 23 -1.36 -0.37 -1.38
C ARG A 23 -2.04 -1.04 -2.57
N ARG A 24 -3.34 -0.79 -2.79
CA ARG A 24 -4.06 -1.34 -3.93
C ARG A 24 -3.54 -0.76 -5.26
N ALA A 25 -3.27 0.54 -5.29
CA ALA A 25 -2.69 1.21 -6.46
C ALA A 25 -1.27 0.68 -6.74
N ASP A 26 -0.42 0.59 -5.72
CA ASP A 26 0.95 0.06 -5.84
C ASP A 26 0.93 -1.39 -6.36
N PHE A 27 0.06 -2.24 -5.81
CA PHE A 27 -0.11 -3.61 -6.30
C PHE A 27 -0.52 -3.65 -7.77
N TRP A 28 -1.46 -2.80 -8.18
CA TRP A 28 -1.91 -2.74 -9.56
C TRP A 28 -0.81 -2.25 -10.50
N ILE A 29 -0.07 -1.21 -10.12
CA ILE A 29 1.06 -0.69 -10.91
C ILE A 29 2.11 -1.78 -11.12
N LEU A 30 2.58 -2.40 -10.03
CA LEU A 30 3.59 -3.45 -10.10
C LEU A 30 3.11 -4.65 -10.91
N GLN A 31 1.82 -4.99 -10.83
CA GLN A 31 1.33 -6.14 -11.57
C GLN A 31 1.22 -5.89 -13.08
N ASN A 32 1.03 -4.64 -13.50
CA ASN A 32 1.01 -4.24 -14.90
C ASN A 32 2.41 -3.95 -15.47
N MET A 33 3.46 -3.91 -14.65
CA MET A 33 4.84 -3.83 -15.12
C MET A 33 5.27 -5.11 -15.84
N SER A 34 6.14 -4.98 -16.82
CA SER A 34 6.81 -6.10 -17.49
C SER A 34 7.83 -6.78 -16.57
N ASN A 35 8.19 -8.02 -16.90
CA ASN A 35 9.21 -8.74 -16.14
C ASN A 35 10.60 -8.06 -16.19
N LYS A 36 10.88 -7.28 -17.23
CA LYS A 36 12.11 -6.50 -17.33
C LYS A 36 12.08 -5.34 -16.32
N GLU A 37 11.00 -4.55 -16.32
CA GLU A 37 10.85 -3.43 -15.39
C GLU A 37 10.86 -3.88 -13.93
N LEU A 38 10.20 -4.99 -13.63
CA LEU A 38 10.22 -5.60 -12.29
C LEU A 38 11.65 -6.00 -11.89
N ARG A 39 12.43 -6.59 -12.81
CA ARG A 39 13.83 -6.95 -12.57
C ARG A 39 14.73 -5.72 -12.42
N ASP A 40 14.47 -4.65 -13.17
CA ASP A 40 15.22 -3.40 -13.10
C ASP A 40 15.09 -2.74 -11.70
N ILE A 41 13.92 -2.88 -11.05
CA ILE A 41 13.71 -2.45 -9.65
C ILE A 41 14.03 -3.55 -8.61
N GLY A 42 14.54 -4.69 -9.04
CA GLY A 42 15.02 -5.77 -8.16
C GLY A 42 13.93 -6.64 -7.52
N ILE A 43 12.71 -6.70 -8.07
CA ILE A 43 11.63 -7.57 -7.57
C ILE A 43 11.19 -8.59 -8.62
N SER A 44 10.78 -9.78 -8.17
CA SER A 44 10.11 -10.76 -9.01
C SER A 44 8.59 -10.64 -8.93
N ARG A 45 7.89 -11.15 -9.97
CA ARG A 45 6.42 -11.10 -10.03
C ARG A 45 5.75 -11.82 -8.85
N THR A 46 6.35 -12.90 -8.35
CA THR A 46 5.90 -13.65 -7.18
C THR A 46 6.06 -12.86 -5.87
N GLU A 47 7.01 -11.92 -5.83
CA GLU A 47 7.28 -11.10 -4.64
C GLU A 47 6.38 -9.87 -4.56
N ILE A 48 5.72 -9.44 -5.64
CA ILE A 48 4.86 -8.23 -5.65
C ILE A 48 3.89 -8.20 -4.47
N ARG A 49 3.20 -9.32 -4.20
CA ARG A 49 2.24 -9.40 -3.09
C ARG A 49 2.92 -9.24 -1.73
N ARG A 50 4.08 -9.87 -1.55
CA ARG A 50 4.90 -9.76 -0.33
C ARG A 50 5.44 -8.34 -0.14
N THR A 51 5.88 -7.68 -1.22
CA THR A 51 6.42 -6.32 -1.18
C THR A 51 5.35 -5.30 -0.82
N VAL A 52 4.12 -5.45 -1.34
CA VAL A 52 3.04 -4.48 -1.11
C VAL A 52 2.30 -4.69 0.22
N TYR A 53 2.08 -5.95 0.64
CA TYR A 53 1.28 -6.28 1.81
C TYR A 53 2.10 -6.77 3.02
N GLY A 54 3.40 -7.03 2.85
CA GLY A 54 4.29 -7.55 3.88
C GLY A 54 4.21 -9.06 4.07
N GLN A 55 4.94 -9.57 5.06
CA GLN A 55 5.01 -11.00 5.41
C GLN A 55 3.97 -11.47 6.43
N ASN A 56 3.16 -10.55 6.97
CA ASN A 56 2.22 -10.82 8.07
C ASN A 56 0.76 -10.79 7.62
N THR A 57 0.44 -11.39 6.48
CA THR A 57 -0.95 -11.77 6.16
C THR A 57 -1.08 -13.28 6.36
N ASN A 58 -1.26 -13.69 7.62
CA ASN A 58 -1.82 -15.01 7.97
C ASN A 58 -3.34 -14.91 7.96
#